data_AF-Q9HKS2-F1
#
_entry.id   AF-Q9HKS2-F1
#
_cell.length_a   1.000
_cell.length_b   1.000
_cell.length_c   1.000
_cell.angle_alpha   90.00
_cell.angle_beta   90.00
_cell.angle_gamma   90.00
#
_symmetry.space_group_name_H-M   'P 1'
#
loop_
_entity.id
_entity.type
_entity.pdbx_description
1 polymer ?
#
loop_
_entity_poly.entity_id
_entity_poly.type
_entity_poly.pdbx_seq_one_letter_code
_entity_poly.pdbx_strand_id
1 'polypeptide(L)'
;MHRIMLSGYLKALVDAGILKERRIKPVTLYSVLRRQDMNIYELTGNAIRSSGSKMDGDTALRLLYAILRRPVFLTEVERCGTKKPLNFETIIWERRKDLIRKLAESGIIIPETDMLVVPKDATADNTIDLISTLLGQVIDLKKYTIPEAEKKQKTLDF
;
A
#
# COMPACT_ATOMS: atom_id res chain seq x y z
N MET A 1 16.35 -13.87 -38.93
CA MET A 1 15.92 -14.66 -37.75
C MET A 1 15.83 -13.87 -36.44
N HIS A 2 16.68 -12.86 -36.19
CA HIS A 2 16.75 -12.16 -34.90
C HIS A 2 15.47 -11.38 -34.48
N ARG A 3 14.75 -10.80 -35.45
CA ARG A 3 13.56 -9.96 -35.20
C ARG A 3 12.31 -10.76 -34.79
N ILE A 4 12.16 -11.99 -35.28
CA ILE A 4 11.02 -12.87 -34.98
C ILE A 4 11.13 -13.41 -33.56
N MET A 5 12.35 -13.78 -33.13
CA MET A 5 12.59 -14.21 -31.74
C MET A 5 12.31 -13.07 -30.74
N LEU A 6 12.77 -11.85 -31.03
CA LEU A 6 12.56 -10.70 -30.14
C LEU A 6 11.07 -10.40 -29.93
N SER A 7 10.25 -10.46 -31.00
CA SER A 7 8.80 -10.31 -30.87
C SER A 7 8.16 -11.45 -30.08
N GLY A 8 8.68 -12.68 -30.18
CA GLY A 8 8.23 -13.82 -29.39
C GLY A 8 8.51 -13.64 -27.90
N TYR A 9 9.72 -13.20 -27.55
CA TYR A 9 10.09 -12.92 -26.16
C TYR A 9 9.29 -11.75 -25.57
N LEU A 10 9.12 -10.66 -26.32
CA LEU A 10 8.31 -9.53 -25.87
C LEU A 10 6.85 -9.95 -25.62
N LYS A 11 6.30 -10.81 -26.48
CA LYS A 11 4.95 -11.35 -26.30
C LYS A 11 4.85 -12.26 -25.09
N ALA A 12 5.81 -13.16 -24.88
CA ALA A 12 5.86 -14.01 -23.69
C ALA A 12 5.99 -13.19 -22.39
N LEU A 13 6.72 -12.06 -22.42
CA LEU A 13 6.84 -11.14 -21.28
C LEU A 13 5.56 -10.33 -21.03
N VAL A 14 4.78 -10.04 -22.08
CA VAL A 14 3.42 -9.48 -21.94
C VAL A 14 2.48 -10.53 -21.34
N ASP A 15 2.54 -11.77 -21.82
CA ASP A 15 1.74 -12.88 -21.31
C ASP A 15 2.08 -13.21 -19.85
N ALA A 16 3.34 -13.05 -19.46
CA ALA A 16 3.81 -13.14 -18.07
C ALA A 16 3.43 -11.93 -17.19
N GLY A 17 2.79 -10.89 -17.76
CA GLY A 17 2.35 -9.70 -17.03
C GLY A 17 3.47 -8.72 -16.65
N ILE A 18 4.68 -8.89 -17.22
CA ILE A 18 5.85 -8.05 -16.94
C ILE A 18 5.87 -6.80 -17.83
N LEU A 19 5.27 -6.88 -19.02
CA LEU A 19 5.21 -5.78 -19.99
C LEU A 19 3.75 -5.42 -20.33
N LYS A 20 3.49 -4.14 -20.57
CA LYS A 20 2.24 -3.64 -21.14
C LYS A 20 2.43 -3.35 -22.63
N GLU A 21 1.62 -3.97 -23.48
CA GLU A 21 1.58 -3.68 -24.92
C GLU A 21 0.63 -2.51 -25.18
N ARG A 22 1.09 -1.48 -25.91
CA ARG A 22 0.25 -0.40 -26.44
C ARG A 22 0.47 -0.27 -27.95
N ARG A 23 -0.58 -0.50 -28.73
CA ARG A 23 -0.54 -0.37 -30.19
C ARG A 23 -0.83 1.07 -30.62
N ILE A 24 0.16 1.73 -31.20
CA ILE A 24 0.05 3.07 -31.80
C ILE A 24 0.59 2.96 -33.22
N LYS A 25 -0.28 2.84 -34.24
CA LYS A 25 0.17 2.66 -35.63
C LYS A 25 1.22 3.73 -36.02
N PRO A 26 2.36 3.38 -36.65
CA PRO A 26 2.75 2.06 -37.18
C PRO A 26 3.56 1.17 -36.21
N VAL A 27 3.67 1.53 -34.92
CA VAL A 27 4.58 0.89 -33.95
C VAL A 27 3.81 0.21 -32.81
N THR A 28 4.33 -0.93 -32.34
CA THR A 28 3.86 -1.54 -31.08
C THR A 28 4.82 -1.15 -29.98
N LEU A 29 4.34 -0.38 -29.00
CA LEU A 29 5.13 0.06 -27.86
C LEU A 29 5.00 -0.96 -26.73
N TYR A 30 6.12 -1.47 -26.24
CA TYR A 30 6.17 -2.31 -25.06
C TYR A 30 6.71 -1.46 -23.91
N SER A 31 5.94 -1.31 -22.85
CA SER A 31 6.37 -0.61 -21.64
C SER A 31 6.57 -1.62 -20.54
N VAL A 32 7.68 -1.52 -19.79
CA VAL A 32 7.85 -2.35 -18.59
C VAL A 32 6.75 -1.97 -17.60
N LEU A 33 5.94 -2.95 -17.21
CA LEU A 33 5.01 -2.81 -16.11
C LEU A 33 5.86 -2.81 -14.84
N ARG A 34 6.55 -1.71 -14.56
CA ARG A 34 7.09 -1.46 -13.23
C ARG A 34 5.86 -1.29 -12.33
N ARG A 35 5.34 -2.40 -11.81
CA ARG A 35 4.79 -2.35 -10.45
C ARG A 35 5.94 -1.80 -9.64
N GLN A 36 5.90 -0.51 -9.31
CA GLN A 36 6.83 0.04 -8.34
C GLN A 36 6.71 -0.91 -7.15
N ASP A 37 7.84 -1.49 -6.73
CA ASP A 37 7.94 -2.22 -5.48
C ASP A 37 7.73 -1.18 -4.36
N MET A 38 6.49 -0.73 -4.22
CA MET A 38 6.10 0.25 -3.22
C MET A 38 6.22 -0.45 -1.88
N ASN A 39 7.05 0.12 -1.01
CA ASN A 39 7.19 -0.39 0.33
C ASN A 39 5.86 -0.23 1.10
N ILE A 40 5.64 -1.08 2.10
CA ILE A 40 4.39 -1.06 2.89
C ILE A 40 4.08 0.32 3.50
N TYR A 41 5.12 1.10 3.83
CA TYR A 41 4.98 2.47 4.33
C TYR A 41 4.47 3.43 3.24
N GLU A 42 4.99 3.33 2.01
CA GLU A 42 4.54 4.14 0.87
C GLU A 42 3.10 3.80 0.48
N LEU A 43 2.78 2.51 0.49
CA LEU A 43 1.44 1.99 0.24
C LEU A 43 0.44 2.50 1.29
N THR A 44 0.82 2.44 2.58
CA THR A 44 0.03 2.99 3.69
C THR A 44 -0.20 4.49 3.52
N GLY A 45 0.85 5.25 3.20
CA GLY A 45 0.75 6.69 2.94
C GLY A 45 -0.17 7.01 1.75
N ASN A 46 -0.09 6.24 0.67
CA ASN A 46 -0.96 6.38 -0.49
C ASN A 46 -2.43 6.06 -0.16
N ALA A 47 -2.70 4.99 0.59
CA ALA A 47 -4.05 4.63 1.01
C ALA A 47 -4.71 5.74 1.84
N ILE A 48 -3.98 6.32 2.80
CA ILE A 48 -4.48 7.42 3.64
C ILE A 48 -4.71 8.69 2.82
N ARG A 49 -3.81 9.01 1.87
CA ARG A 49 -4.01 10.14 0.95
C ARG A 49 -5.26 9.95 0.09
N SER A 50 -5.51 8.71 -0.36
CA SER A 50 -6.66 8.38 -1.21
C SER A 50 -7.99 8.42 -0.47
N SER A 51 -8.00 8.22 0.86
CA SER A 51 -9.23 8.26 1.66
C SER A 51 -9.67 9.68 2.05
N GLY A 52 -8.90 10.71 1.67
CA GLY A 52 -9.23 12.12 1.93
C GLY A 52 -9.04 12.55 3.40
N SER A 53 -8.55 11.65 4.26
CA SER A 53 -8.14 11.95 5.63
C SER A 53 -6.87 12.83 5.60
N LYS A 54 -6.88 13.94 6.35
CA LYS A 54 -5.83 14.98 6.33
C LYS A 54 -4.51 14.45 6.93
N MET A 55 -3.75 13.64 6.19
CA MET A 55 -2.40 13.18 6.60
C MET A 55 -2.34 12.74 8.08
N ASP A 56 -3.36 12.00 8.53
CA ASP A 56 -3.55 11.66 9.94
C ASP A 56 -2.52 10.59 10.34
N GLY A 57 -1.50 10.99 11.09
CA GLY A 57 -0.49 10.09 11.64
C GLY A 57 -1.08 9.00 12.51
N ASP A 58 -2.17 9.29 13.21
CA ASP A 58 -2.89 8.31 14.03
C ASP A 58 -3.49 7.19 13.18
N THR A 59 -3.97 7.53 11.98
CA THR A 59 -4.55 6.56 11.03
C THR A 59 -3.45 5.67 10.45
N ALA A 60 -2.29 6.24 10.13
CA ALA A 60 -1.11 5.47 9.71
C ALA A 60 -0.64 4.51 10.80
N LEU A 61 -0.53 5.01 12.04
CA LEU A 61 -0.14 4.20 13.18
C LEU A 61 -1.12 3.04 13.42
N ARG A 62 -2.43 3.30 13.38
CA ARG A 62 -3.47 2.26 13.49
C ARG A 62 -3.35 1.21 12.41
N LEU A 63 -3.18 1.62 11.15
CA LEU A 63 -3.09 0.70 10.03
C LEU A 63 -1.82 -0.17 10.12
N LEU A 64 -0.66 0.43 10.40
CA LEU A 64 0.59 -0.29 10.56
C LEU A 64 0.52 -1.27 11.75
N TYR A 65 -0.06 -0.84 12.87
CA TYR A 65 -0.24 -1.69 14.05
C TYR A 65 -1.15 -2.89 13.73
N ALA A 66 -2.25 -2.67 13.01
CA ALA A 66 -3.18 -3.73 12.61
C ALA A 66 -2.54 -4.75 11.65
N ILE A 67 -1.76 -4.28 10.68
CA ILE A 67 -1.13 -5.16 9.67
C ILE A 67 0.08 -5.89 10.25
N LEU A 68 0.97 -5.18 10.94
CA LEU A 68 2.23 -5.74 11.43
C LEU A 68 2.06 -6.51 12.75
N ARG A 69 0.93 -6.31 13.46
CA ARG A 69 0.61 -6.92 14.76
C ARG A 69 1.74 -6.76 15.80
N ARG A 70 2.45 -5.64 15.74
CA ARG A 70 3.55 -5.26 16.63
C ARG A 70 3.54 -3.77 16.89
N PRO A 71 4.15 -3.29 17.98
CA PRO A 71 4.44 -1.87 18.17
C PRO A 71 5.30 -1.35 17.02
N VAL A 72 5.05 -0.11 16.63
CA VAL A 72 5.63 0.53 15.43
C VAL A 72 6.55 1.65 15.89
N PHE A 73 7.69 1.82 15.23
CA PHE A 73 8.60 2.92 15.52
C PHE A 73 8.06 4.25 14.97
N LEU A 74 8.34 5.38 15.63
CA LEU A 74 7.91 6.69 15.13
C LEU A 74 8.52 6.97 13.75
N THR A 75 9.77 6.58 13.52
CA THR A 75 10.44 6.68 12.20
C THR A 75 9.69 5.90 11.11
N GLU A 76 9.05 4.77 11.45
CA GLU A 76 8.23 3.99 10.50
C GLU A 76 6.97 4.76 10.09
N VAL A 77 6.33 5.47 11.02
CA VAL A 77 5.14 6.30 10.74
C VAL A 77 5.54 7.53 9.90
N GLU A 78 6.69 8.12 10.18
CA GLU A 78 7.23 9.23 9.38
C GLU A 78 7.54 8.81 7.93
N ARG A 79 8.00 7.56 7.72
CA ARG A 79 8.22 6.99 6.37
C ARG A 79 6.94 6.85 5.54
N CYS A 80 5.76 6.85 6.16
CA CYS A 80 4.49 6.90 5.43
C CYS A 80 4.21 8.29 4.81
N GLY A 81 5.02 9.31 5.13
CA GLY A 81 4.79 10.68 4.71
C GLY A 81 3.55 11.30 5.36
N THR A 82 3.24 10.88 6.60
CA THR A 82 2.14 11.43 7.40
C THR A 82 2.66 12.33 8.51
N LYS A 83 1.79 13.14 9.12
CA LYS A 83 2.19 13.93 10.30
C LYS A 83 2.50 12.99 11.47
N LYS A 84 3.19 13.51 12.49
CA LYS A 84 3.38 12.75 13.74
C LYS A 84 2.01 12.41 14.35
N PRO A 85 1.81 11.16 14.81
CA PRO A 85 0.60 10.80 15.53
C PRO A 85 0.50 11.66 16.81
N LEU A 86 -0.73 11.99 17.21
CA LEU A 86 -1.03 12.71 18.45
C LEU A 86 -1.57 11.75 19.52
N ASN A 87 -2.25 10.69 19.10
CA ASN A 87 -2.94 9.74 19.98
C ASN A 87 -2.21 8.40 20.02
N PHE A 88 -1.07 8.37 20.72
CA PHE A 88 -0.26 7.18 20.86
C PHE A 88 0.23 6.97 22.30
N GLU A 89 0.54 5.72 22.62
CA GLU A 89 1.19 5.32 23.86
C GLU A 89 2.57 4.75 23.55
N THR A 90 3.58 5.16 24.32
CA THR A 90 4.94 4.66 24.20
C THR A 90 5.09 3.39 25.02
N ILE A 91 5.63 2.34 24.40
CA ILE A 91 5.81 1.04 25.05
C ILE A 91 7.29 0.67 25.09
N ILE A 92 7.73 0.14 26.23
CA ILE A 92 9.03 -0.53 26.35
C ILE A 92 8.82 -2.00 25.99
N TRP A 93 9.50 -2.44 24.93
CA TRP A 93 9.38 -3.81 24.44
C TRP A 93 10.71 -4.55 24.54
N GLU A 94 10.72 -5.72 25.18
CA GLU A 94 11.94 -6.51 25.41
C GLU A 94 12.62 -6.93 24.09
N ARG A 95 11.83 -7.21 23.05
CA ARG A 95 12.30 -7.62 21.71
C ARG A 95 12.67 -6.46 20.79
N ARG A 96 12.77 -5.24 21.33
CA ARG A 96 13.12 -4.03 20.57
C ARG A 96 14.44 -4.19 19.81
N LYS A 97 15.49 -4.71 20.44
CA LYS A 97 16.80 -4.87 19.80
C LYS A 97 16.76 -5.86 18.64
N ASP A 98 16.05 -6.97 18.80
CA ASP A 98 15.86 -7.97 17.74
C ASP A 98 15.08 -7.39 16.56
N LEU A 99 14.11 -6.52 16.84
CA LEU A 99 13.32 -5.84 15.82
C LEU A 99 14.16 -4.85 15.01
N ILE A 100 14.98 -4.02 15.67
CA ILE A 100 15.89 -3.09 15.00
C ILE A 100 16.86 -3.86 14.10
N ARG A 101 17.40 -4.99 14.59
CA ARG A 101 18.30 -5.85 13.80
C ARG A 101 17.60 -6.41 12.55
N LYS A 102 16.39 -6.96 12.69
CA LYS A 102 15.60 -7.46 11.55
C LYS A 102 15.27 -6.37 10.53
N LEU A 103 14.95 -5.16 11.01
CA LEU A 103 14.64 -4.03 10.14
C LEU A 103 15.91 -3.56 9.40
N ALA A 104 17.07 -3.56 10.06
CA ALA A 104 18.35 -3.27 9.41
C ALA A 104 18.71 -4.29 8.32
N GLU A 105 18.42 -5.58 8.52
CA GLU A 105 18.59 -6.63 7.49
C GLU A 105 17.73 -6.36 6.24
N SER A 106 16.55 -5.76 6.42
CA SER A 106 15.68 -5.31 5.32
C SER A 106 16.06 -3.94 4.72
N GLY A 107 17.16 -3.34 5.16
CA GLY A 107 17.65 -2.03 4.71
C GLY A 107 16.97 -0.83 5.40
N ILE A 108 16.16 -1.06 6.43
CA ILE A 108 15.48 -0.01 7.20
C ILE A 108 16.30 0.30 8.44
N ILE A 109 17.03 1.42 8.40
CA ILE A 109 17.80 1.92 9.54
C ILE A 109 16.86 2.69 10.48
N ILE A 110 16.83 2.25 11.75
CA ILE A 110 16.06 2.88 12.83
C ILE A 110 17.02 3.27 13.95
N PRO A 111 17.01 4.53 14.41
CA PRO A 111 17.83 4.96 15.54
C PRO A 111 17.50 4.21 16.83
N GLU A 112 18.51 3.85 17.62
CA GLU A 112 18.28 3.18 18.91
C GLU A 112 17.52 4.04 19.91
N THR A 113 17.48 5.36 19.74
CA THR A 113 16.73 6.30 20.58
C THR A 113 15.26 6.44 20.20
N ASP A 114 14.82 5.79 19.11
CA ASP A 114 13.47 6.01 18.58
C ASP A 114 12.37 5.43 19.47
N MET A 115 11.19 6.03 19.47
CA MET A 115 10.10 5.59 20.34
C MET A 115 9.27 4.49 19.66
N LEU A 116 8.95 3.44 20.41
CA LEU A 116 7.97 2.43 20.00
C LEU A 116 6.60 2.88 20.47
N VAL A 117 5.67 2.99 19.53
CA VAL A 117 4.35 3.58 19.76
C VAL A 117 3.23 2.63 19.35
N VAL A 118 2.11 2.70 20.07
CA VAL A 118 0.87 1.95 19.83
C VAL A 118 -0.30 2.94 19.86
N PRO A 119 -1.33 2.76 19.01
CA PRO A 119 -2.49 3.64 19.02
C PRO A 119 -3.29 3.51 20.32
N LYS A 120 -3.69 4.65 20.91
CA LYS A 120 -4.44 4.70 22.18
C LYS A 120 -5.91 4.31 22.03
N ASP A 121 -6.53 4.71 20.92
CA ASP A 121 -7.93 4.41 20.61
C ASP A 121 -8.01 3.48 19.38
N ALA A 122 -8.33 2.22 19.62
CA ALA A 122 -8.48 1.18 18.60
C ALA A 122 -9.94 1.05 18.11
N THR A 123 -10.62 2.17 17.82
CA THR A 123 -11.95 2.09 17.18
C THR A 123 -11.79 1.59 15.74
N ALA A 124 -12.43 0.46 15.45
CA ALA A 124 -12.17 -0.37 14.27
C ALA A 124 -12.75 0.18 12.96
N ASP A 125 -13.70 1.12 13.04
CA ASP A 125 -14.64 1.42 11.96
C ASP A 125 -13.94 1.84 10.65
N ASN A 126 -12.83 2.57 10.72
CA ASN A 126 -12.11 3.03 9.51
C ASN A 126 -10.96 2.12 9.07
N THR A 127 -10.58 1.12 9.87
CA THR A 127 -9.41 0.27 9.59
C THR A 127 -9.66 -0.71 8.46
N ILE A 128 -10.87 -1.26 8.35
CA ILE A 128 -11.24 -2.24 7.32
C ILE A 128 -11.25 -1.58 5.94
N ASP A 129 -11.78 -0.36 5.82
CA ASP A 129 -11.80 0.40 4.58
C ASP A 129 -10.39 0.80 4.12
N LEU A 130 -9.49 1.09 5.06
CA LEU A 130 -8.09 1.35 4.75
C LEU A 130 -7.36 0.09 4.27
N ILE A 131 -7.64 -1.06 4.89
CA ILE A 131 -7.09 -2.35 4.46
C ILE A 131 -7.61 -2.71 3.08
N SER A 132 -8.90 -2.51 2.78
CA SER A 132 -9.47 -2.78 1.45
C SER A 132 -8.86 -1.85 0.39
N THR A 133 -8.64 -0.58 0.73
CA THR A 133 -7.95 0.39 -0.13
C THR A 133 -6.50 -0.05 -0.41
N LEU A 134 -5.79 -0.51 0.63
CA LEU A 134 -4.41 -0.99 0.53
C LEU A 134 -4.32 -2.28 -0.31
N LEU A 135 -5.27 -3.20 -0.14
CA LEU A 135 -5.40 -4.39 -0.97
C LEU A 135 -5.72 -4.04 -2.43
N GLY A 136 -6.53 -3.00 -2.68
CA GLY A 136 -6.82 -2.48 -4.02
C GLY A 136 -5.61 -1.90 -4.76
N GLN A 137 -4.56 -1.51 -4.03
CA GLN A 137 -3.30 -1.03 -4.61
C GLN A 137 -2.33 -2.18 -4.97
N VAL A 138 -2.41 -3.32 -4.26
CA VAL A 138 -1.58 -4.50 -4.52
C VAL A 138 -2.25 -5.46 -5.52
N ILE A 139 -3.57 -5.59 -5.44
CA ILE A 139 -4.40 -6.48 -6.23
C ILE A 139 -5.49 -5.65 -6.90
N ASP A 140 -5.72 -5.86 -8.19
CA ASP A 140 -6.83 -5.23 -8.90
C ASP A 140 -8.16 -5.87 -8.45
N LEU A 141 -8.70 -5.38 -7.33
CA LEU A 141 -9.94 -5.86 -6.73
C LEU A 141 -11.13 -5.66 -7.68
N LYS A 142 -11.05 -4.75 -8.66
CA LYS A 142 -12.09 -4.53 -9.69
C LYS A 142 -12.35 -5.76 -10.55
N LYS A 143 -11.40 -6.70 -10.58
CA LYS A 143 -11.56 -7.99 -11.28
C LYS A 143 -12.50 -8.94 -10.53
N TYR A 144 -12.69 -8.73 -9.23
CA TYR A 144 -13.49 -9.57 -8.34
C TYR A 144 -14.70 -8.84 -7.75
N THR A 145 -14.83 -7.54 -7.99
CA THR A 145 -15.99 -6.75 -7.59
C THR A 145 -16.85 -6.41 -8.81
N ILE A 146 -18.16 -6.57 -8.65
CA ILE A 146 -19.13 -6.02 -9.59
C ILE A 146 -19.19 -4.53 -9.27
N PRO A 147 -18.96 -3.60 -10.23
CA PRO A 147 -19.19 -2.20 -9.98
C PRO A 147 -20.67 -2.03 -9.62
N GLU A 148 -20.97 -1.53 -8.41
CA GLU A 148 -22.32 -1.07 -8.04
C GLU A 148 -22.64 0.21 -8.84
N ALA A 149 -22.84 0.06 -10.15
CA ALA A 149 -23.46 1.08 -10.96
C ALA A 149 -24.98 0.97 -10.77
N GLU A 150 -25.53 2.01 -10.15
CA GLU A 150 -26.93 2.43 -10.24
C GLU A 150 -27.97 1.57 -9.47
N LYS A 151 -28.10 1.83 -8.16
CA LYS A 151 -29.46 1.98 -7.58
C LYS A 151 -30.09 3.23 -8.20
N LYS A 152 -30.44 3.17 -9.49
CA LYS A 152 -31.41 4.09 -10.09
C LYS A 152 -32.68 3.94 -9.27
N GLN A 153 -33.03 4.98 -8.52
CA GLN A 153 -34.38 5.17 -8.02
C GLN A 153 -35.32 5.01 -9.21
N LYS A 154 -35.95 3.83 -9.32
CA LYS A 154 -37.24 3.73 -9.98
C LYS A 154 -38.25 4.21 -8.94
N THR A 155 -38.38 5.52 -8.80
CA THR A 155 -39.66 6.06 -8.32
C THR A 155 -40.62 5.81 -9.47
N LEU A 156 -41.58 4.93 -9.21
CA LEU A 156 -42.64 4.56 -10.14
C LEU A 156 -43.48 5.82 -10.45
N ASP A 157 -43.65 6.13 -11.73
CA ASP A 157 -44.81 6.86 -12.22
C ASP A 157 -46.01 5.92 -12.06
N PHE A 158 -47.00 6.30 -11.23
CA PHE A 158 -48.43 6.05 -11.41
C PHE A 158 -49.23 7.01 -10.52
#